data_AF-C8RX75-F1
#
_entry.id   AF-C8RX75-F1
#
_cell.length_a   1.000
_cell.length_b   1.000
_cell.length_c   1.000
_cell.angle_alpha   90.00
_cell.angle_beta   90.00
_cell.angle_gamma   90.00
#
_symmetry.space_group_name_H-M   'P 1'
#
loop_
_entity.id
_entity.type
_entity.pdbx_description
1 polymer ?
#
loop_
_entity_poly.entity_id
_entity_poly.type
_entity_poly.pdbx_seq_one_letter_code
_entity_poly.pdbx_strand_id
1 'polypeptide(L)'
;MQNADTLAVRALEGVLDRMHRQILAGALDDLSGLTGEIEEHHARLTGLTDSAALERLRAKAARNATCLQAAARGLRAARRRISDIHAARAGLVTYDGRGKRNDVNLGDGSLTQRF
;
A
#
# COMPACT_ATOMS: atom_id res chain seq x y z
N MET A 1 2.45 32.54 -23.01
CA MET A 1 2.18 31.94 -21.68
C MET A 1 1.66 30.51 -21.78
N GLN A 2 0.70 30.20 -22.66
CA GLN A 2 0.07 28.87 -22.82
C GLN A 2 0.98 27.64 -23.05
N ASN A 3 2.19 27.80 -23.60
CA ASN A 3 3.09 26.67 -23.84
C ASN A 3 3.72 26.11 -22.54
N ALA A 4 4.02 26.98 -21.57
CA ALA A 4 4.62 26.56 -20.30
C ALA A 4 3.62 25.78 -19.44
N ASP A 5 2.38 26.25 -19.41
CA ASP A 5 1.28 25.63 -18.66
C ASP A 5 0.96 24.23 -19.22
N THR A 6 0.95 24.10 -20.55
CA THR A 6 0.70 22.81 -21.22
C THR A 6 1.80 21.79 -20.91
N LEU A 7 3.06 22.23 -20.83
CA LEU A 7 4.19 21.36 -20.48
C LEU A 7 4.10 20.93 -19.00
N ALA A 8 3.75 21.84 -18.10
CA ALA A 8 3.56 21.53 -16.69
C ALA A 8 2.42 20.51 -16.47
N VAL A 9 1.29 20.68 -17.16
CA VAL A 9 0.17 19.72 -17.14
C VAL A 9 0.64 18.33 -17.60
N ARG A 10 1.31 18.23 -18.75
CA ARG A 10 1.79 16.94 -19.27
C ARG A 10 2.81 16.28 -18.35
N ALA A 11 3.70 17.07 -17.74
CA ALA A 11 4.66 16.58 -16.77
C ALA A 11 3.94 15.97 -15.55
N LEU A 12 2.98 16.70 -14.97
CA LEU A 12 2.22 16.19 -13.83
C LEU A 12 1.36 14.97 -14.20
N GLU A 13 0.71 14.96 -15.36
CA GLU A 13 -0.01 13.77 -15.86
C GLU A 13 0.93 12.55 -15.95
N GLY A 14 2.16 12.75 -16.43
CA GLY A 14 3.20 11.72 -16.51
C GLY A 14 3.63 11.17 -15.15
N VAL A 15 3.82 12.06 -14.16
CA VAL A 15 4.13 11.66 -12.78
C VAL A 15 2.98 10.84 -12.18
N LEU A 16 1.73 11.27 -12.37
CA LEU A 16 0.56 10.53 -11.89
C LEU A 16 0.40 9.17 -12.58
N ASP A 17 0.74 9.03 -13.86
CA ASP A 17 0.70 7.73 -14.54
C ASP A 17 1.85 6.81 -14.11
N ARG A 18 3.03 7.36 -13.79
CA ARG A 18 4.14 6.59 -13.21
C ARG A 18 3.79 6.08 -11.82
N MET A 19 3.21 6.94 -10.98
CA MET A 19 2.69 6.57 -9.66
C MET A 19 1.70 5.41 -9.75
N HIS A 20 0.76 5.48 -10.69
CA HIS A 20 -0.22 4.41 -10.90
C HIS A 20 0.45 3.07 -11.20
N ARG A 21 1.43 3.06 -12.12
CA ARG A 21 2.19 1.86 -12.48
C ARG A 21 2.97 1.29 -11.28
N GLN A 22 3.60 2.13 -10.48
CA GLN A 22 4.33 1.70 -9.27
C GLN A 22 3.39 1.09 -8.23
N ILE A 23 2.22 1.69 -8.00
CA ILE A 23 1.21 1.14 -7.08
C ILE A 23 0.76 -0.25 -7.56
N LEU A 24 0.47 -0.41 -8.85
CA LEU A 24 0.06 -1.71 -9.42
C LEU A 24 1.19 -2.75 -9.38
N ALA A 25 2.44 -2.33 -9.54
CA ALA A 25 3.61 -3.20 -9.42
C ALA A 25 3.97 -3.56 -7.96
N GLY A 26 3.33 -2.92 -6.98
CA GLY A 26 3.69 -3.07 -5.56
C GLY A 26 5.02 -2.40 -5.18
N ALA A 27 5.59 -1.57 -6.06
CA ALA A 27 6.83 -0.83 -5.83
C ALA A 27 6.55 0.42 -4.97
N LEU A 28 6.14 0.20 -3.71
CA LEU A 28 5.67 1.26 -2.82
C LEU A 28 6.82 2.12 -2.26
N ASP A 29 8.02 1.56 -2.14
CA ASP A 29 9.20 2.27 -1.63
C ASP A 29 9.59 3.45 -2.55
N ASP A 30 9.43 3.25 -3.86
CA ASP A 30 9.73 4.25 -4.89
C ASP A 30 8.74 5.43 -4.92
N LEU A 31 7.60 5.32 -4.22
CA LEU A 31 6.58 6.37 -4.21
C LEU A 31 7.03 7.62 -3.46
N SER A 32 7.93 7.47 -2.50
CA SER A 32 8.46 8.58 -1.69
C SER A 32 9.18 9.63 -2.54
N GLY A 33 9.85 9.21 -3.62
CA GLY A 33 10.53 10.11 -4.56
C GLY A 33 9.57 10.95 -5.41
N LEU A 34 8.32 10.53 -5.56
CA LEU A 34 7.35 11.23 -6.42
C LEU A 34 6.75 12.48 -5.78
N THR A 35 6.74 12.58 -4.45
CA THR A 35 6.12 13.72 -3.75
C THR A 35 6.74 15.05 -4.17
N GLY A 36 8.08 15.11 -4.21
CA GLY A 36 8.79 16.32 -4.64
C GLY A 36 8.51 16.72 -6.09
N GLU A 37 8.45 15.75 -7.01
CA GLU A 37 8.12 16.00 -8.41
C GLU A 37 6.68 16.52 -8.58
N ILE A 38 5.73 15.97 -7.81
CA ILE A 38 4.33 16.43 -7.81
C ILE A 38 4.25 17.87 -7.32
N GLU A 39 4.92 18.20 -6.22
CA GLU A 39 4.93 19.57 -5.66
C GLU A 39 5.56 20.58 -6.62
N GLU A 40 6.69 20.22 -7.25
CA GLU A 40 7.36 21.07 -8.24
C GLU A 40 6.45 21.37 -9.44
N HIS A 41 5.85 20.34 -10.04
CA HIS A 41 4.99 20.53 -11.20
C HIS A 41 3.68 21.21 -10.82
N HIS A 42 3.15 20.97 -9.62
CA HIS A 42 1.95 21.64 -9.11
C HIS A 42 2.18 23.13 -8.91
N ALA A 43 3.32 23.55 -8.36
CA ALA A 43 3.66 24.97 -8.22
C ALA A 43 3.72 25.70 -9.57
N ARG A 44 4.01 24.99 -10.66
CA ARG A 44 4.08 25.53 -12.03
C ARG A 44 2.71 25.62 -12.71
N LEU A 45 1.64 25.12 -12.08
CA LEU A 45 0.26 25.20 -12.59
C LEU A 45 -0.46 26.50 -12.23
N THR A 46 0.13 27.40 -11.43
CA THR A 46 -0.49 28.68 -11.07
C THR A 46 -0.81 29.51 -12.32
N GLY A 47 -2.11 29.66 -12.61
CA GLY A 47 -2.61 30.40 -13.77
C GLY A 47 -3.29 29.54 -14.84
N LEU A 48 -3.33 28.21 -14.69
CA LEU A 48 -4.03 27.34 -15.63
C LEU A 48 -5.56 27.56 -15.57
N THR A 49 -6.13 27.95 -16.70
CA THR A 49 -7.59 28.14 -16.88
C THR A 49 -8.24 27.06 -17.74
N ASP A 50 -7.46 26.13 -18.28
CA ASP A 50 -7.98 25.00 -19.06
C ASP A 50 -8.66 23.96 -18.14
N SER A 51 -9.99 24.07 -18.08
CA SER A 51 -10.86 23.15 -17.33
C SER A 51 -10.69 21.69 -17.76
N ALA A 52 -10.51 21.42 -19.05
CA ALA A 52 -10.38 20.04 -19.53
C ALA A 52 -9.06 19.39 -19.05
N ALA A 53 -7.98 20.17 -19.00
CA ALA A 53 -6.71 19.72 -18.42
C ALA A 53 -6.82 19.46 -16.91
N LEU A 54 -7.45 20.38 -16.17
CA LEU A 54 -7.67 20.22 -14.73
C LEU A 54 -8.50 18.97 -14.41
N GLU A 55 -9.54 18.69 -15.19
CA GLU A 55 -10.39 17.52 -14.97
C GLU A 55 -9.63 16.21 -15.22
N ARG A 56 -8.77 16.15 -16.24
CA ARG A 56 -7.90 14.97 -16.47
C ARG A 56 -6.92 14.74 -15.32
N LEU A 57 -6.29 15.82 -14.82
CA LEU A 57 -5.39 15.75 -13.66
C LEU A 57 -6.14 15.25 -12.42
N ARG A 58 -7.34 15.80 -12.17
CA ARG A 58 -8.21 15.39 -11.06
C ARG A 58 -8.58 13.91 -11.15
N ALA A 59 -8.97 13.43 -12.34
CA ALA A 59 -9.31 12.03 -12.56
C ALA A 59 -8.12 11.09 -12.29
N LYS A 60 -6.93 11.44 -12.78
CA LYS A 60 -5.69 10.66 -12.54
C LYS A 60 -5.31 10.63 -11.05
N ALA A 61 -5.40 11.77 -10.36
CA ALA A 61 -5.13 11.87 -8.94
C ALA A 61 -6.13 11.04 -8.11
N ALA A 62 -7.42 11.12 -8.43
CA ALA A 62 -8.48 10.35 -7.75
C ALA A 62 -8.30 8.83 -7.93
N ARG A 63 -7.91 8.39 -9.14
CA ARG A 63 -7.55 7.00 -9.41
C ARG A 63 -6.42 6.54 -8.49
N ASN A 64 -5.34 7.31 -8.41
CA ASN A 64 -4.19 6.95 -7.59
C ASN A 64 -4.52 6.94 -6.09
N ALA A 65 -5.30 7.91 -5.61
CA ALA A 65 -5.78 7.94 -4.23
C ALA A 65 -6.57 6.67 -3.88
N THR A 66 -7.47 6.24 -4.76
CA THR A 66 -8.24 4.99 -4.59
C THR A 66 -7.33 3.77 -4.52
N CYS A 67 -6.36 3.66 -5.44
CA CYS A 67 -5.40 2.56 -5.45
C CYS A 67 -4.53 2.52 -4.19
N LEU A 68 -4.02 3.67 -3.73
CA LEU A 68 -3.23 3.75 -2.49
C LEU A 68 -4.03 3.34 -1.26
N GLN A 69 -5.29 3.78 -1.16
CA GLN A 69 -6.15 3.37 -0.06
C GLN A 69 -6.38 1.86 -0.05
N ALA A 70 -6.57 1.25 -1.21
CA ALA A 70 -6.68 -0.20 -1.36
C ALA A 70 -5.38 -0.92 -0.97
N ALA A 71 -4.23 -0.45 -1.47
CA ALA A 71 -2.92 -0.99 -1.13
C ALA A 71 -2.64 -0.92 0.39
N ALA A 72 -2.96 0.21 1.02
CA ALA A 72 -2.80 0.38 2.47
C ALA A 72 -3.68 -0.57 3.28
N ARG A 73 -4.91 -0.85 2.84
CA ARG A 73 -5.78 -1.87 3.45
C ARG A 73 -5.16 -3.27 3.30
N GLY A 74 -4.67 -3.60 2.10
CA GLY A 74 -4.01 -4.87 1.82
C GLY A 74 -2.77 -5.09 2.70
N LEU A 75 -1.90 -4.09 2.82
CA LEU A 75 -0.71 -4.16 3.66
C LEU A 75 -1.04 -4.39 5.14
N ARG A 76 -2.06 -3.69 5.67
CA ARG A 76 -2.53 -3.92 7.04
C ARG A 76 -3.05 -5.34 7.25
N ALA A 77 -3.80 -5.87 6.29
CA ALA A 77 -4.30 -7.25 6.34
C ALA A 77 -3.15 -8.28 6.30
N ALA A 78 -2.17 -8.08 5.41
CA ALA A 78 -0.98 -8.92 5.33
C ALA A 78 -0.19 -8.91 6.64
N ARG A 79 0.04 -7.72 7.21
CA ARG A 79 0.72 -7.58 8.51
C ARG A 79 -0.01 -8.32 9.62
N ARG A 80 -1.34 -8.23 9.67
CA ARG A 80 -2.16 -8.99 10.63
C ARG A 80 -1.97 -10.49 10.44
N ARG A 81 -2.04 -10.98 9.20
CA ARG A 81 -1.85 -12.39 8.89
C ARG A 81 -0.47 -12.92 9.33
N ILE A 82 0.58 -12.14 9.10
CA ILE A 82 1.95 -12.49 9.55
C ILE A 82 2.01 -12.56 11.07
N SER A 83 1.42 -11.58 11.78
CA SER A 83 1.32 -11.59 13.24
C SER A 83 0.60 -12.83 13.77
N ASP A 84 -0.51 -13.22 13.14
CA ASP A 84 -1.29 -14.40 13.54
C ASP A 84 -0.46 -15.69 13.36
N ILE A 85 0.31 -15.79 12.27
CA ILE A 85 1.22 -16.93 12.02
C ILE A 85 2.31 -16.99 13.10
N HIS A 86 2.92 -15.86 13.46
CA HIS A 86 3.92 -15.82 14.53
C HIS A 86 3.32 -16.21 15.89
N ALA A 87 2.11 -15.73 16.20
CA ALA A 87 1.40 -16.07 17.43
C ALA A 87 1.08 -17.56 17.51
N ALA A 88 0.61 -18.17 16.42
CA ALA A 88 0.35 -19.61 16.36
C ALA A 88 1.63 -20.46 16.55
N ARG A 89 2.77 -19.98 16.04
CA ARG A 89 4.07 -20.65 16.22
C ARG A 89 4.60 -20.54 17.66
N ALA A 90 4.25 -19.49 18.39
CA ALA A 90 4.70 -19.26 19.76
C ALA A 90 4.03 -20.18 20.81
N GLY A 91 3.07 -21.02 20.39
CA GLY A 91 2.47 -22.06 21.22
C GLY A 91 0.99 -22.19 20.94
N LEU A 92 0.58 -23.38 20.52
CA LEU A 92 -0.84 -23.70 20.37
C LEU A 92 -1.37 -23.98 21.78
N VAL A 93 -2.14 -23.03 22.34
CA VAL A 93 -2.85 -23.26 23.59
C VAL A 93 -4.02 -24.18 23.30
N THR A 94 -3.80 -25.49 23.44
CA THR A 94 -4.89 -26.46 23.39
C THR A 94 -5.48 -26.57 24.78
N TYR A 95 -6.80 -26.34 24.89
CA TYR A 95 -7.54 -26.71 26.09
C TYR A 95 -7.76 -28.23 26.06
N ASP A 96 -7.38 -28.93 27.13
CA ASP A 96 -7.75 -30.34 27.27
C ASP A 96 -9.27 -30.50 27.50
N GLY A 97 -9.78 -31.72 27.40
CA GLY A 97 -11.20 -32.03 27.63
C GLY A 97 -11.70 -31.74 29.06
N ARG A 98 -10.85 -31.23 29.96
CA ARG A 98 -11.16 -30.80 31.32
C ARG A 98 -10.98 -29.28 31.53
N GLY A 99 -10.75 -28.52 30.46
CA GLY A 99 -10.59 -27.06 30.50
C GLY A 99 -9.24 -26.57 31.02
N LYS A 100 -8.23 -27.45 31.14
CA LYS A 100 -6.89 -27.07 31.60
C LYS A 100 -6.04 -26.57 30.42
N ARG A 101 -5.36 -25.45 30.63
CA ARG A 101 -4.49 -24.80 29.65
C ARG A 101 -3.18 -25.61 29.53
N ASN A 102 -2.94 -26.24 28.39
CA ASN A 102 -1.65 -26.84 28.08
C ASN A 102 -0.97 -26.00 26.99
N ASP A 103 0.14 -25.36 27.35
CA ASP A 103 1.03 -24.73 26.37
C ASP A 103 1.79 -25.83 25.64
N VAL A 104 1.34 -26.19 24.43
CA VAL A 104 2.10 -27.09 23.56
C VAL A 104 3.17 -26.27 22.86
N ASN A 105 4.37 -26.28 23.44
CA ASN A 105 5.53 -25.64 22.84
C ASN A 105 6.02 -26.56 21.69
N LEU A 106 5.82 -26.14 20.44
CA LEU A 106 6.10 -26.93 19.22
C LEU A 106 7.61 -27.17 18.95
N GLY A 107 8.47 -26.99 19.96
CA GLY A 107 9.93 -27.13 19.89
C GLY A 107 10.50 -28.42 20.49
N ASP A 108 9.70 -29.22 21.20
CA ASP A 108 10.15 -30.48 21.82
C ASP A 108 9.23 -31.64 21.42
N GLY A 109 9.48 -32.15 20.21
CA GLY A 109 8.71 -33.24 19.62
C GLY A 109 9.12 -34.59 20.20
N SER A 110 8.60 -34.95 21.38
CA SER A 110 8.47 -36.35 21.80
C SER A 110 7.01 -36.79 21.63
N LEU A 111 6.69 -37.30 20.44
CA LEU A 111 5.42 -37.98 20.18
C LEU A 111 5.44 -39.36 20.86
N THR A 112 5.00 -39.42 22.11
CA THR A 112 4.80 -40.70 22.79
C THR A 112 3.52 -41.36 22.24
N GLN A 113 3.70 -42.22 21.24
CA GLN A 113 2.70 -43.17 20.76
C GLN A 113 2.48 -44.24 21.83
N ARG A 114 1.25 -44.38 22.35
CA ARG A 114 0.87 -45.51 23.22
C ARG A 114 -0.04 -46.46 22.43
N PHE A 115 0.38 -47.71 22.34
CA PHE A 115 -0.47 -48.88 22.10
C PHE A 115 -1.35 -49.15 23.33
#